data_AF-A0A1G2MP96-F1
#
_entry.id   AF-A0A1G2MP96-F1
#
_cell.length_a   1.000
_cell.length_b   1.000
_cell.length_c   1.000
_cell.angle_alpha   90.00
_cell.angle_beta   90.00
_cell.angle_gamma   90.00
#
_symmetry.space_group_name_H-M   'P 1'
#
loop_
_entity.id
_entity.type
_entity.pdbx_description
1 polymer ?
#
loop_
_entity_poly.entity_id
_entity_poly.type
_entity_poly.pdbx_seq_one_letter_code
_entity_poly.pdbx_strand_id
1 'polypeptide(L)'
;MKKITTAIVVLQSTAPALQNPMLQKTLDEIGGKEASGSRRTDKTDKVVAETKLYRHGGKMGWPALNLGAALCEAGKHVQAKLGAAKKTSAITKSTGRGPIPTIVGFTKSFYPFTGVDAETGEIEWEPNGARTVNPQTGGSNRTVRPLLNRWEMEVEFTYTGEFSDDTMLELWQKAGEKAGLGDGRPSAPNKPLPIPHGTFKVVSFKITKREQVDDSVKIEFAPDFREAAARGNGDIKPTVELASVTPRPEMVVTS
;
A
#
# COMPACT_ATOMS: atom_id res chain seq x y z
N MET A 1 -7.55 18.40 21.06
CA MET A 1 -6.48 17.38 21.06
C MET A 1 -6.89 16.27 20.11
N LYS A 2 -6.01 15.88 19.19
CA LYS A 2 -6.21 14.75 18.28
C LYS A 2 -5.74 13.47 18.95
N LYS A 3 -6.54 12.40 18.82
CA LYS A 3 -6.14 11.06 19.25
C LYS A 3 -5.36 10.41 18.11
N ILE A 4 -4.22 9.81 18.42
CA ILE A 4 -3.44 9.00 17.49
C ILE A 4 -3.36 7.59 18.07
N THR A 5 -3.64 6.59 17.24
CA THR A 5 -3.50 5.18 17.58
C THR A 5 -2.47 4.55 16.66
N THR A 6 -1.50 3.83 17.23
CA THR A 6 -0.58 2.96 16.49
C THR A 6 -1.06 1.53 16.62
N ALA A 7 -1.10 0.81 15.51
CA ALA A 7 -1.49 -0.59 15.46
C ALA A 7 -0.57 -1.39 14.53
N ILE A 8 -0.52 -2.68 14.80
CA ILE A 8 0.10 -3.69 13.94
C ILE A 8 -1.02 -4.55 13.36
N VAL A 9 -1.00 -4.72 12.04
CA VAL A 9 -1.88 -5.65 11.32
C VAL A 9 -1.04 -6.71 10.62
N VAL A 10 -1.45 -7.97 10.73
CA VAL A 10 -0.83 -9.10 10.02
C VAL A 10 -1.73 -9.49 8.86
N LEU A 11 -1.17 -9.46 7.65
CA LEU A 11 -1.86 -9.73 6.40
C LEU A 11 -1.37 -11.05 5.82
N GLN A 12 -2.30 -11.92 5.44
CA GLN A 12 -1.98 -13.20 4.79
C GLN A 12 -2.73 -13.32 3.47
N SER A 13 -2.01 -13.67 2.40
CA SER A 13 -2.58 -13.86 1.06
C SER A 13 -3.72 -14.89 1.05
N THR A 14 -4.80 -14.57 0.35
CA THR A 14 -5.89 -15.51 0.02
C THR A 14 -5.95 -15.85 -1.47
N ALA A 15 -5.27 -15.05 -2.31
CA ALA A 15 -5.08 -15.33 -3.72
C ALA A 15 -3.70 -14.86 -4.20
N PRO A 16 -3.19 -15.38 -5.33
CA PRO A 16 -1.92 -14.96 -5.88
C PRO A 16 -1.87 -13.47 -6.23
N ALA A 17 -0.67 -12.89 -6.17
CA ALA A 17 -0.42 -11.48 -6.46
C ALA A 17 0.67 -11.32 -7.53
N LEU A 18 0.46 -10.41 -8.48
CA LEU A 18 1.52 -9.97 -9.40
C LEU A 18 2.22 -8.73 -8.85
N GLN A 19 3.56 -8.74 -8.83
CA GLN A 19 4.32 -7.50 -8.63
C GLN A 19 4.64 -6.83 -9.97
N ASN A 20 4.72 -5.50 -9.93
CA ASN A 20 5.07 -4.69 -11.09
C ASN A 20 5.52 -3.29 -10.62
N PRO A 21 6.73 -3.15 -10.04
CA PRO A 21 7.31 -1.85 -9.76
C PRO A 21 7.32 -1.03 -11.04
N MET A 22 6.87 0.22 -10.95
CA MET A 22 7.19 1.18 -11.99
C MET A 22 8.69 1.43 -11.89
N LEU A 23 9.43 1.02 -12.93
CA LEU A 23 10.86 1.30 -13.02
C LEU A 23 11.04 2.81 -13.22
N GLN A 24 12.09 3.39 -12.62
CA GLN A 24 12.41 4.81 -12.80
C GLN A 24 12.54 5.18 -14.28
N LYS A 25 13.18 4.32 -15.07
CA LYS A 25 13.25 4.45 -16.54
C LYS A 25 11.88 4.55 -17.21
N THR A 26 10.88 3.81 -16.72
CA THR A 26 9.50 3.89 -17.24
C THR A 26 8.81 5.20 -16.84
N LEU A 27 9.15 5.79 -15.68
CA LEU A 27 8.70 7.13 -15.31
C LEU A 27 9.36 8.20 -16.20
N ASP A 28 10.64 8.06 -16.48
CA ASP A 28 11.40 8.97 -17.35
C ASP A 28 10.88 8.91 -18.81
N GLU A 29 10.50 7.73 -19.30
CA GLU A 29 9.90 7.51 -20.63
C GLU A 29 8.44 8.03 -20.74
N ILE A 30 7.70 8.19 -19.63
CA ILE A 30 6.36 8.81 -19.67
C ILE A 30 6.44 10.31 -20.02
N GLY A 31 7.60 10.95 -19.78
CA GLY A 31 7.87 12.34 -20.17
C GLY A 31 8.48 12.52 -21.56
N GLY A 32 9.08 11.47 -22.13
CA GLY A 32 9.77 11.51 -23.42
C GLY A 32 9.13 10.59 -24.46
N LYS A 33 8.62 11.14 -25.56
CA LYS A 33 8.14 10.38 -26.72
C LYS A 33 9.29 9.60 -27.36
N GLU A 34 9.69 8.46 -26.80
CA GLU A 34 10.44 7.43 -27.53
C GLU A 34 10.47 6.14 -26.69
N ALA A 35 9.51 5.24 -26.95
CA ALA A 35 9.63 3.87 -26.49
C ALA A 35 10.77 3.22 -27.29
N SER A 36 11.97 3.12 -26.70
CA SER A 36 13.10 2.44 -27.31
C SER A 36 12.75 0.96 -27.54
N GLY A 37 12.43 0.62 -28.79
CA GLY A 37 12.22 -0.74 -29.25
C GLY A 37 13.54 -1.49 -29.31
N SER A 38 14.08 -1.93 -28.17
CA SER A 38 15.09 -2.99 -28.20
C SER A 38 14.37 -4.34 -28.25
N ARG A 39 14.51 -5.02 -29.39
CA ARG A 39 14.09 -6.42 -29.55
C ARG A 39 14.81 -7.24 -28.47
N ARG A 40 14.07 -7.78 -27.52
CA ARG A 40 14.59 -8.73 -26.52
C ARG A 40 14.93 -10.04 -27.22
N THR A 41 16.19 -10.20 -27.59
CA THR A 41 16.77 -11.51 -27.80
C THR A 41 17.54 -11.84 -26.53
N ASP A 42 17.31 -13.05 -25.98
CA ASP A 42 18.20 -13.74 -25.02
C ASP A 42 17.95 -13.61 -23.50
N LYS A 43 16.87 -12.96 -23.03
CA LYS A 43 16.50 -13.01 -21.59
C LYS A 43 15.41 -14.04 -21.33
N THR A 44 15.65 -14.94 -20.37
CA THR A 44 14.63 -15.88 -19.89
C THR A 44 13.49 -15.14 -19.18
N ASP A 45 12.31 -15.75 -19.14
CA ASP A 45 11.13 -15.20 -18.45
C ASP A 45 11.41 -14.93 -16.98
N LYS A 46 12.19 -15.80 -16.33
CA LYS A 46 12.61 -15.64 -14.94
C LYS A 46 13.41 -14.35 -14.74
N VAL A 47 14.43 -14.10 -15.58
CA VAL A 47 15.25 -12.88 -15.52
C VAL A 47 14.40 -11.63 -15.76
N VAL A 48 13.42 -11.69 -16.67
CA VAL A 48 12.52 -10.56 -16.93
C VAL A 48 11.57 -10.31 -15.74
N ALA A 49 10.99 -11.35 -15.17
CA ALA A 49 10.13 -11.25 -13.99
C ALA A 49 10.90 -10.70 -12.78
N GLU A 50 12.14 -11.14 -12.60
CA GLU A 50 12.98 -10.78 -11.45
C GLU A 50 13.24 -9.27 -11.34
N THR A 51 13.37 -8.57 -12.48
CA THR A 51 13.50 -7.10 -12.51
C THR A 51 12.25 -6.36 -12.01
N LYS A 52 11.15 -7.08 -11.82
CA LYS A 52 9.85 -6.56 -11.40
C LYS A 52 9.46 -7.01 -9.99
N LEU A 53 10.42 -7.48 -9.20
CA LEU A 53 10.21 -7.73 -7.78
C LEU A 53 10.39 -6.43 -7.01
N TYR A 54 9.49 -6.17 -6.07
CA TYR A 54 9.68 -5.11 -5.07
C TYR A 54 10.69 -5.60 -4.05
N ARG A 55 11.87 -4.95 -4.01
CA ARG A 55 12.94 -5.23 -3.05
C ARG A 55 13.40 -3.94 -2.37
N HIS A 56 13.63 -4.01 -1.07
CA HIS A 56 14.28 -2.94 -0.30
C HIS A 56 15.13 -3.56 0.81
N GLY A 57 16.36 -3.07 0.99
CA GLY A 57 17.29 -3.65 1.97
C GLY A 57 17.55 -5.15 1.75
N GLY A 58 17.57 -5.60 0.48
CA GLY A 58 17.76 -7.01 0.13
C GLY A 58 16.57 -7.93 0.37
N LYS A 59 15.42 -7.42 0.85
CA LYS A 59 14.24 -8.24 1.14
C LYS A 59 13.07 -7.94 0.22
N MET A 60 12.35 -8.98 -0.17
CA MET A 60 11.06 -8.87 -0.85
C MET A 60 9.95 -8.41 0.10
N GLY A 61 8.97 -7.70 -0.46
CA GLY A 61 7.84 -7.18 0.30
C GLY A 61 6.93 -6.30 -0.54
N TRP A 62 6.13 -5.49 0.15
CA TRP A 62 5.28 -4.48 -0.47
C TRP A 62 5.66 -3.07 0.02
N PRO A 63 5.69 -2.07 -0.87
CA PRO A 63 5.78 -0.69 -0.44
C PRO A 63 4.49 -0.25 0.24
N ALA A 64 4.61 0.67 1.20
CA ALA A 64 3.49 1.33 1.88
C ALA A 64 2.47 1.93 0.90
N LEU A 65 2.95 2.33 -0.27
CA LEU A 65 2.16 2.86 -1.37
C LEU A 65 1.06 1.90 -1.83
N ASN A 66 1.37 0.61 -1.97
CA ASN A 66 0.40 -0.41 -2.39
C ASN A 66 -0.66 -0.61 -1.30
N LEU A 67 -0.23 -0.60 -0.03
CA LEU A 67 -1.12 -0.70 1.13
C LEU A 67 -2.09 0.49 1.17
N GLY A 68 -1.58 1.71 1.05
CA GLY A 68 -2.39 2.93 1.03
C GLY A 68 -3.39 2.97 -0.14
N ALA A 69 -2.95 2.56 -1.33
CA ALA A 69 -3.83 2.45 -2.49
C ALA A 69 -4.96 1.42 -2.27
N ALA A 70 -4.67 0.29 -1.63
CA ALA A 70 -5.66 -0.74 -1.31
C ALA A 70 -6.67 -0.24 -0.27
N LEU A 71 -6.22 0.48 0.77
CA LEU A 71 -7.10 1.12 1.75
C LEU A 71 -8.01 2.17 1.09
N CYS A 72 -7.46 3.01 0.20
CA CYS A 72 -8.26 4.00 -0.54
C CYS A 72 -9.39 3.35 -1.34
N GLU A 73 -9.10 2.24 -2.03
CA GLU A 73 -10.11 1.49 -2.78
C GLU A 73 -11.15 0.87 -1.83
N ALA A 74 -10.70 0.29 -0.72
CA ALA A 74 -11.56 -0.25 0.33
C ALA A 74 -12.51 0.79 0.93
N GLY A 75 -12.06 2.04 1.05
CA GLY A 75 -12.86 3.14 1.58
C GLY A 75 -14.12 3.44 0.78
N LYS A 76 -14.23 2.97 -0.48
CA LYS A 76 -15.48 3.06 -1.26
C LYS A 76 -16.58 2.15 -0.71
N HIS A 77 -16.21 1.14 0.08
CA HIS A 77 -17.09 0.09 0.58
C HIS A 77 -17.32 0.15 2.09
N VAL A 78 -16.53 0.94 2.83
CA VAL A 78 -16.68 1.14 4.27
C VAL A 78 -17.37 2.46 4.54
N GLN A 79 -18.39 2.44 5.39
CA GLN A 79 -19.14 3.62 5.76
C GLN A 79 -18.71 4.13 7.14
N ALA A 80 -18.46 5.42 7.26
CA ALA A 80 -18.14 6.06 8.52
C ALA A 80 -18.81 7.44 8.63
N LYS A 81 -18.96 7.93 9.86
CA LYS A 81 -19.24 9.35 10.11
C LYS A 81 -17.89 10.06 10.19
N LEU A 82 -17.66 11.01 9.30
CA LEU A 82 -16.43 11.79 9.26
C LEU A 82 -16.66 13.17 9.91
N GLY A 83 -15.88 13.51 10.94
CA GLY A 83 -15.99 14.79 11.64
C GLY A 83 -17.38 15.04 12.25
N ALA A 84 -17.91 16.25 12.09
CA ALA A 84 -19.23 16.65 12.61
C ALA A 84 -20.42 16.14 11.76
N ALA A 85 -20.19 15.21 10.81
CA ALA A 85 -21.22 14.74 9.90
C ALA A 85 -22.34 13.98 10.64
N LYS A 86 -23.60 14.33 10.34
CA LYS A 86 -24.79 13.70 10.92
C LYS A 86 -25.12 12.32 10.31
N LYS A 87 -24.64 12.04 9.09
CA LYS A 87 -24.93 10.81 8.33
C LYS A 87 -23.66 10.02 8.06
N THR A 88 -23.79 8.69 8.01
CA THR A 88 -22.74 7.79 7.53
C THR A 88 -22.64 7.88 6.00
N SER A 89 -21.42 7.84 5.47
CA SER A 89 -21.14 7.79 4.04
C SER A 89 -19.92 6.94 3.76
N ALA A 90 -19.74 6.48 2.52
CA ALA A 90 -18.49 5.86 2.10
C ALA A 90 -17.29 6.77 2.43
N ILE A 91 -16.23 6.18 2.98
CA ILE A 91 -15.01 6.90 3.36
C ILE A 91 -14.35 7.54 2.12
N THR A 92 -14.22 6.78 1.04
CA THR A 92 -13.65 7.24 -0.22
C THR A 92 -14.75 7.39 -1.27
N LYS A 93 -14.75 8.52 -1.99
CA LYS A 93 -15.67 8.72 -3.10
C LYS A 93 -15.30 7.84 -4.29
N SER A 94 -16.24 7.60 -5.21
CA SER A 94 -16.00 6.84 -6.44
C SER A 94 -14.82 7.38 -7.27
N THR A 95 -14.55 8.69 -7.19
CA THR A 95 -13.42 9.38 -7.83
C THR A 95 -12.04 9.02 -7.23
N GLY A 96 -11.99 8.21 -6.18
CA GLY A 96 -10.77 7.82 -5.48
C GLY A 96 -10.22 8.89 -4.54
N ARG A 97 -10.92 10.01 -4.38
CA ARG A 97 -10.60 11.04 -3.37
C ARG A 97 -11.30 10.68 -2.06
N GLY A 98 -10.52 10.58 -0.99
CA GLY A 98 -11.00 10.26 0.35
C GLY A 98 -10.02 10.76 1.42
N PRO A 99 -10.41 10.77 2.70
CA PRO A 99 -9.59 11.29 3.79
C PRO A 99 -8.53 10.29 4.27
N ILE A 100 -8.46 9.09 3.69
CA ILE A 100 -7.51 8.04 4.11
C ILE A 100 -6.05 8.53 4.09
N PRO A 101 -5.55 9.23 3.05
CA PRO A 101 -4.19 9.77 3.06
C PRO A 101 -3.93 10.81 4.16
N THR A 102 -4.96 11.39 4.78
CA THR A 102 -4.84 12.34 5.89
C THR A 102 -5.15 11.74 7.25
N ILE A 103 -5.66 10.50 7.29
CA ILE A 103 -6.05 9.80 8.52
C ILE A 103 -5.09 8.66 8.84
N VAL A 104 -4.51 8.01 7.83
CA VAL A 104 -3.68 6.80 8.00
C VAL A 104 -2.25 7.06 7.57
N GLY A 105 -1.30 6.72 8.44
CA GLY A 105 0.14 6.77 8.21
C GLY A 105 0.80 5.40 8.31
N PHE A 106 1.77 5.14 7.45
CA PHE A 106 2.63 3.97 7.57
C PHE A 106 3.92 4.35 8.29
N THR A 107 4.38 3.55 9.24
CA THR A 107 5.63 3.82 9.97
C THR A 107 6.88 3.55 9.13
N LYS A 108 6.75 2.74 8.07
CA LYS A 108 7.81 2.41 7.12
C LYS A 108 7.33 2.66 5.69
N SER A 109 8.27 2.95 4.80
CA SER A 109 8.02 3.05 3.34
C SER A 109 7.87 1.69 2.67
N PHE A 110 8.39 0.63 3.31
CA PHE A 110 8.44 -0.72 2.81
C PHE A 110 8.23 -1.73 3.94
N TYR A 111 7.44 -2.77 3.67
CA TYR A 111 7.15 -3.84 4.61
C TYR A 111 7.55 -5.18 3.99
N PRO A 112 8.61 -5.82 4.51
CA PRO A 112 9.07 -7.10 4.00
C PRO A 112 8.06 -8.20 4.29
N PHE A 113 8.07 -9.25 3.46
CA PHE A 113 7.33 -10.46 3.76
C PHE A 113 7.92 -11.18 4.97
N THR A 114 7.07 -11.88 5.71
CA THR A 114 7.49 -12.86 6.71
C THR A 114 7.94 -14.14 6.02
N GLY A 115 8.93 -14.83 6.60
CA GLY A 115 9.42 -16.09 6.05
C GLY A 115 10.22 -15.95 4.75
N VAL A 116 10.81 -14.77 4.51
CA VAL A 116 11.82 -14.64 3.44
C VAL A 116 13.00 -15.56 3.72
N ASP A 117 13.53 -16.17 2.67
CA ASP A 117 14.76 -16.94 2.72
C ASP A 117 15.92 -16.06 3.21
N ALA A 118 16.77 -16.61 4.08
CA ALA A 118 17.79 -15.84 4.78
C ALA A 118 18.94 -15.39 3.87
N GLU A 119 19.21 -16.13 2.79
CA GLU A 119 20.31 -15.85 1.87
C GLU A 119 19.86 -14.91 0.74
N THR A 120 18.69 -15.19 0.16
CA THR A 120 18.16 -14.48 -1.00
C THR A 120 17.27 -13.29 -0.61
N GLY A 121 16.67 -13.32 0.59
CA GLY A 121 15.69 -12.32 1.02
C GLY A 121 14.35 -12.44 0.29
N GLU A 122 14.05 -13.60 -0.29
CA GLU A 122 12.89 -13.83 -1.15
C GLU A 122 11.90 -14.81 -0.54
N ILE A 123 10.61 -14.66 -0.88
CA ILE A 123 9.63 -15.74 -0.75
C ILE A 123 9.51 -16.46 -2.09
N GLU A 124 8.89 -17.64 -2.11
CA GLU A 124 8.66 -18.36 -3.37
C GLU A 124 7.82 -17.54 -4.37
N TRP A 125 8.30 -17.47 -5.62
CA TRP A 125 7.62 -16.80 -6.72
C TRP A 125 7.94 -17.49 -8.04
N GLU A 126 7.07 -17.31 -9.03
CA GLU A 126 7.27 -17.85 -10.38
C GLU A 126 7.03 -16.80 -11.48
N PRO A 127 7.71 -16.89 -12.63
CA PRO A 127 7.44 -15.99 -13.75
C PRO A 127 6.09 -16.31 -14.40
N ASN A 128 5.18 -15.35 -14.38
CA ASN A 128 3.89 -15.43 -15.05
C ASN A 128 3.89 -14.56 -16.32
N GLY A 129 3.81 -15.23 -17.48
CA GLY A 129 3.68 -14.60 -18.79
C GLY A 129 2.22 -14.48 -19.22
N ALA A 130 1.73 -13.26 -19.40
CA ALA A 130 0.38 -12.98 -19.87
C ALA A 130 0.37 -12.10 -21.12
N ARG A 131 -0.64 -12.30 -21.97
CA ARG A 131 -0.94 -11.39 -23.09
C ARG A 131 -1.59 -10.13 -22.53
N THR A 132 -1.07 -8.97 -22.91
CA THR A 132 -1.64 -7.65 -22.60
C THR A 132 -1.90 -6.91 -23.89
N VAL A 133 -3.04 -6.23 -23.96
CA VAL A 133 -3.39 -5.37 -25.10
C VAL A 133 -3.13 -3.93 -24.68
N ASN A 134 -2.40 -3.18 -25.51
CA ASN A 134 -2.28 -1.74 -25.31
C ASN A 134 -3.63 -1.10 -25.69
N PRO A 135 -4.33 -0.44 -24.76
CA PRO A 135 -5.65 0.13 -25.02
C PRO A 135 -5.62 1.29 -26.03
N GLN A 136 -4.48 1.95 -26.23
CA GLN A 136 -4.35 3.07 -27.17
C GLN A 136 -4.07 2.63 -28.60
N THR A 137 -3.29 1.56 -28.79
CA THR A 137 -2.84 1.13 -30.13
C THR A 137 -3.51 -0.17 -30.60
N GLY A 138 -4.21 -0.89 -29.72
CA GLY A 138 -4.74 -2.24 -30.00
C GLY A 138 -3.66 -3.32 -30.15
N GLY A 139 -2.38 -2.96 -30.09
CA GLY A 139 -1.26 -3.86 -30.20
C GLY A 139 -1.19 -4.84 -29.02
N SER A 140 -0.84 -6.09 -29.31
CA SER A 140 -0.72 -7.14 -28.31
C SER A 140 0.75 -7.34 -27.93
N ASN A 141 1.05 -7.21 -26.64
CA ASN A 141 2.37 -7.46 -26.05
C ASN A 141 2.31 -8.64 -25.08
N ARG A 142 3.42 -9.38 -24.95
CA ARG A 142 3.61 -10.37 -23.89
C ARG A 142 4.28 -9.69 -22.70
N THR A 143 3.61 -9.66 -21.56
CA THR A 143 4.18 -9.19 -20.29
C THR A 143 4.51 -10.35 -19.39
N VAL A 144 5.73 -10.39 -18.89
CA VAL A 144 6.17 -11.36 -17.88
C VAL A 144 6.36 -10.62 -16.55
N ARG A 145 5.80 -11.16 -15.47
CA ARG A 145 5.81 -10.58 -14.11
C ARG A 145 5.96 -11.68 -13.06
N PRO A 146 6.53 -11.39 -11.89
CA PRO A 146 6.60 -12.36 -10.81
C PRO A 146 5.20 -12.55 -10.20
N LEU A 147 4.82 -13.81 -10.03
CA LEU A 147 3.60 -14.25 -9.38
C LEU A 147 3.95 -14.82 -8.01
N LEU A 148 3.37 -14.20 -6.98
CA LEU A 148 3.50 -14.60 -5.60
C LEU A 148 2.27 -15.42 -5.24
N ASN A 149 2.43 -16.74 -5.09
CA ASN A 149 1.31 -17.63 -4.79
C ASN A 149 0.86 -17.54 -3.33
N ARG A 150 1.82 -17.35 -2.42
CA ARG A 150 1.59 -17.18 -0.98
C ARG A 150 2.50 -16.11 -0.45
N TRP A 151 1.97 -15.24 0.40
CA TRP A 151 2.74 -14.21 1.08
C TRP A 151 2.07 -13.82 2.39
N GLU A 152 2.87 -13.38 3.34
CA GLU A 152 2.41 -12.86 4.63
C GLU A 152 3.32 -11.70 5.03
N MET A 153 2.79 -10.72 5.75
CA MET A 153 3.54 -9.55 6.19
C MET A 153 2.92 -8.92 7.43
N GLU A 154 3.76 -8.26 8.21
CA GLU A 154 3.35 -7.42 9.34
C GLU A 154 3.45 -5.95 8.95
N VAL A 155 2.38 -5.20 9.19
CA VAL A 155 2.29 -3.77 8.87
C VAL A 155 1.98 -3.00 10.14
N GLU A 156 2.94 -2.17 10.56
CA GLU A 156 2.72 -1.18 11.59
C GLU A 156 2.26 0.13 10.96
N PHE A 157 1.16 0.68 11.44
CA PHE A 157 0.57 1.90 10.91
C PHE A 157 -0.04 2.73 12.04
N THR A 158 -0.23 4.01 11.78
CA THR A 158 -0.90 4.96 12.68
C THR A 158 -2.19 5.46 12.04
N TYR A 159 -3.18 5.76 12.87
CA TYR A 159 -4.39 6.42 12.43
C TYR A 159 -4.90 7.41 13.46
N THR A 160 -5.62 8.41 12.98
CA THR A 160 -6.21 9.45 13.83
C THR A 160 -7.59 9.04 14.33
N GLY A 161 -8.05 9.68 15.41
CA GLY A 161 -9.32 9.38 16.09
C GLY A 161 -10.59 9.62 15.27
N GLU A 162 -10.48 10.09 14.04
CA GLU A 162 -11.55 10.15 13.04
C GLU A 162 -12.09 8.77 12.67
N PHE A 163 -11.26 7.71 12.78
CA PHE A 163 -11.71 6.32 12.65
C PHE A 163 -11.64 5.57 13.97
N SER A 164 -12.72 4.84 14.26
CA SER A 164 -12.73 3.87 15.34
C SER A 164 -11.86 2.66 15.00
N ASP A 165 -11.44 1.92 16.02
CA ASP A 165 -10.66 0.68 15.87
C ASP A 165 -11.40 -0.33 14.96
N ASP A 166 -12.72 -0.46 15.14
CA ASP A 166 -13.58 -1.32 14.32
C ASP A 166 -13.65 -0.86 12.86
N THR A 167 -13.77 0.45 12.63
CA THR A 167 -13.76 1.03 11.27
C THR A 167 -12.42 0.74 10.58
N MET A 168 -11.31 0.83 11.31
CA MET A 168 -10.00 0.52 10.75
C MET A 168 -9.82 -0.97 10.45
N LEU A 169 -10.28 -1.84 11.33
CA LEU A 169 -10.28 -3.28 11.08
C LEU A 169 -11.12 -3.62 9.84
N GLU A 170 -12.33 -3.06 9.73
CA GLU A 170 -13.20 -3.24 8.56
C GLU A 170 -12.53 -2.74 7.27
N LEU A 171 -11.85 -1.59 7.33
CA LEU A 171 -11.13 -1.03 6.19
C LEU A 171 -10.02 -1.97 5.69
N TRP A 172 -9.24 -2.56 6.60
CA TRP A 172 -8.23 -3.55 6.24
C TRP A 172 -8.83 -4.83 5.68
N GLN A 173 -9.93 -5.32 6.25
CA GLN A 173 -10.65 -6.49 5.73
C GLN A 173 -11.17 -6.24 4.31
N LYS A 174 -11.77 -5.06 4.07
CA LYS A 174 -12.27 -4.68 2.73
C LYS A 174 -11.15 -4.42 1.74
N ALA A 175 -9.99 -3.94 2.17
CA ALA A 175 -8.81 -3.85 1.32
C ALA A 175 -8.38 -5.24 0.84
N GLY A 176 -8.39 -6.22 1.74
CA GLY A 176 -8.11 -7.61 1.40
C GLY A 176 -9.13 -8.26 0.46
N GLU A 177 -10.43 -8.00 0.66
CA GLU A 177 -11.50 -8.59 -0.14
C GLU A 177 -11.74 -7.93 -1.51
N LYS A 178 -11.60 -6.59 -1.59
CA LYS A 178 -12.08 -5.81 -2.74
C LYS A 178 -10.98 -5.19 -3.57
N ALA A 179 -9.80 -4.99 -3.00
CA ALA A 179 -8.70 -4.31 -3.68
C ALA A 179 -7.54 -5.27 -3.98
N GLY A 180 -7.00 -5.91 -2.95
CA GLY A 180 -5.72 -6.61 -3.01
C GLY A 180 -4.52 -5.67 -3.15
N LEU A 181 -3.30 -6.22 -3.13
CA LEU A 181 -2.04 -5.45 -3.21
C LEU A 181 -1.34 -5.54 -4.58
N GLY A 182 -1.80 -6.43 -5.45
CA GLY A 182 -1.19 -6.71 -6.75
C GLY A 182 -1.50 -5.67 -7.83
N ASP A 183 -0.85 -5.81 -8.99
CA ASP A 183 -1.07 -4.93 -10.15
C ASP A 183 -2.41 -5.18 -10.86
N GLY A 184 -2.99 -6.39 -10.70
CA GLY A 184 -4.39 -6.60 -11.00
C GLY A 184 -5.21 -5.74 -10.05
N ARG A 185 -5.96 -4.75 -10.54
CA ARG A 185 -7.02 -4.13 -9.75
C ARG A 185 -8.35 -4.64 -10.30
N PRO A 186 -9.28 -5.11 -9.46
CA PRO A 186 -10.60 -5.58 -9.93
C PRO A 186 -11.36 -4.51 -10.72
N SER A 187 -11.13 -3.22 -10.40
CA SER A 187 -11.78 -2.07 -11.01
C SER A 187 -11.03 -1.46 -12.20
N ALA A 188 -9.91 -2.04 -12.66
CA ALA A 188 -9.17 -1.51 -13.80
C ALA A 188 -9.94 -1.72 -15.13
N PRO A 189 -10.26 -0.65 -15.87
CA PRO A 189 -10.96 -0.79 -17.15
C PRO A 189 -10.09 -1.54 -18.17
N ASN A 190 -10.72 -2.42 -18.97
CA ASN A 190 -10.13 -3.11 -20.13
C ASN A 190 -9.07 -4.20 -19.86
N LYS A 191 -9.21 -5.01 -18.79
CA LYS A 191 -8.33 -6.18 -18.57
C LYS A 191 -8.99 -7.49 -19.03
N PRO A 192 -8.26 -8.37 -19.75
CA PRO A 192 -8.69 -9.76 -19.92
C PRO A 192 -8.70 -10.40 -18.53
N LEU A 193 -9.88 -10.78 -18.05
CA LEU A 193 -10.07 -11.40 -16.74
C LEU A 193 -9.58 -12.86 -16.73
N PRO A 194 -9.12 -13.38 -15.58
CA PRO A 194 -8.80 -12.69 -14.32
C PRO A 194 -7.28 -12.50 -14.14
N ILE A 195 -6.82 -11.25 -13.95
CA ILE A 195 -5.44 -10.95 -13.54
C ILE A 195 -5.33 -11.08 -12.01
N PRO A 196 -4.37 -11.85 -11.46
CA PRO A 196 -4.17 -11.98 -10.02
C PRO A 196 -3.93 -10.61 -9.35
N HIS A 197 -4.74 -10.30 -8.35
CA HIS A 197 -4.76 -9.01 -7.66
C HIS A 197 -4.28 -9.07 -6.22
N GLY A 198 -3.91 -10.26 -5.72
CA GLY A 198 -3.31 -10.40 -4.39
C GLY A 198 -4.24 -10.03 -3.26
N THR A 199 -5.44 -10.63 -3.22
CA THR A 199 -6.33 -10.50 -2.06
C THR A 199 -5.68 -11.11 -0.82
N PHE A 200 -6.10 -10.63 0.34
CA PHE A 200 -5.59 -11.07 1.62
C PHE A 200 -6.68 -11.07 2.68
N LYS A 201 -6.39 -11.71 3.81
CA LYS A 201 -7.18 -11.62 5.04
C LYS A 201 -6.34 -10.99 6.15
N VAL A 202 -7.01 -10.34 7.08
CA VAL A 202 -6.40 -9.87 8.32
C VAL A 202 -6.36 -11.04 9.29
N VAL A 203 -5.15 -11.45 9.70
CA VAL A 203 -4.93 -12.55 10.66
C VAL A 203 -4.84 -12.02 12.08
N SER A 204 -4.29 -10.82 12.26
CA SER A 204 -4.16 -10.16 13.55
C SER A 204 -4.30 -8.65 13.38
N PHE A 205 -4.91 -7.99 14.36
CA PHE A 205 -4.97 -6.54 14.48
C PHE A 205 -4.76 -6.19 15.95
N LYS A 206 -3.63 -5.55 16.26
CA LYS A 206 -3.23 -5.27 17.63
C LYS A 206 -2.85 -3.81 17.79
N ILE A 207 -3.49 -3.14 18.75
CA ILE A 207 -3.13 -1.77 19.12
C ILE A 207 -1.86 -1.83 19.97
N THR A 208 -0.87 -1.04 19.59
CA THR A 208 0.43 -0.99 20.28
C THR A 208 0.60 0.29 21.08
N LYS A 209 -0.01 1.40 20.65
CA LYS A 209 0.13 2.70 21.31
C LYS A 209 -1.11 3.57 21.11
N ARG A 210 -1.46 4.38 22.11
CA ARG A 210 -2.45 5.45 22.01
C ARG A 210 -1.90 6.74 22.59
N GLU A 211 -2.06 7.84 21.87
CA GLU A 211 -1.52 9.15 22.22
C GLU A 211 -2.56 10.24 22.01
N GLN A 212 -2.41 11.34 22.74
CA GLN A 212 -3.14 12.58 22.49
C GLN A 212 -2.13 13.66 22.12
N VAL A 213 -2.33 14.29 20.96
CA VAL A 213 -1.52 15.39 20.48
C VAL A 213 -2.35 16.67 20.40
N ASP A 214 -1.70 17.82 20.50
CA ASP A 214 -2.37 19.11 20.33
C ASP A 214 -2.98 19.24 18.92
N ASP A 215 -4.10 19.94 18.79
CA ASP A 215 -4.78 20.12 17.50
C ASP A 215 -3.94 20.93 16.50
N SER A 216 -3.03 21.76 17.01
CA SER A 216 -2.05 22.53 16.23
C SER A 216 -0.99 21.65 15.56
N VAL A 217 -0.81 20.40 16.01
CA VAL A 217 0.10 19.46 15.36
C VAL A 217 -0.49 19.05 14.01
N LYS A 218 0.22 19.43 12.95
CA LYS A 218 -0.04 18.91 11.60
C LYS A 218 0.50 17.50 11.52
N ILE A 219 -0.41 16.55 11.29
CA ILE A 219 -0.03 15.17 11.03
C ILE A 219 -0.01 15.04 9.52
N GLU A 220 1.20 15.06 8.95
CA GLU A 220 1.40 14.79 7.53
C GLU A 220 1.73 13.31 7.38
N PHE A 221 0.71 12.54 7.03
CA PHE A 221 0.93 11.23 6.44
C PHE A 221 1.34 11.46 4.98
N ALA A 222 2.17 10.56 4.47
CA ALA A 222 2.88 10.63 3.18
C ALA A 222 2.15 11.41 2.06
N PRO A 223 2.88 12.18 1.22
CA PRO A 223 2.28 12.83 0.06
C PRO A 223 1.51 11.83 -0.79
N ASP A 224 0.43 12.29 -1.43
CA ASP A 224 -0.55 11.49 -2.18
C ASP A 224 0.07 10.21 -2.75
N PHE A 225 -0.53 9.06 -2.47
CA PHE A 225 -0.07 7.76 -2.98
C PHE A 225 0.11 7.73 -4.52
N ARG A 226 -0.45 8.70 -5.25
CA ARG A 226 -0.19 8.94 -6.68
C ARG A 226 1.04 9.81 -6.95
N GLU A 227 1.33 10.81 -6.13
CA GLU A 227 2.53 11.67 -6.24
C GLU A 227 3.79 11.01 -5.66
N ALA A 228 3.68 10.23 -4.58
CA ALA A 228 4.80 9.49 -4.01
C ALA A 228 5.31 8.38 -4.96
N ALA A 229 4.43 7.82 -5.80
CA ALA A 229 4.79 6.90 -6.88
C ALA A 229 5.73 7.53 -7.91
N ALA A 230 5.63 8.86 -8.10
CA ALA A 230 6.43 9.61 -9.07
C ALA A 230 7.80 10.05 -8.51
N ARG A 231 8.00 10.02 -7.19
CA ARG A 231 9.21 10.56 -6.54
C ARG A 231 10.33 9.56 -6.27
N GLY A 232 10.12 8.26 -6.52
CA GLY A 232 11.17 7.23 -6.47
C GLY A 232 11.90 7.08 -5.11
N ASN A 233 11.67 5.97 -4.41
CA ASN A 233 12.54 5.45 -3.34
C ASN A 233 13.16 6.47 -2.35
N GLY A 234 12.37 7.43 -1.86
CA GLY A 234 12.68 8.17 -0.64
C GLY A 234 12.00 7.50 0.54
N ASP A 235 12.68 7.42 1.68
CA ASP A 235 12.05 7.07 2.95
C ASP A 235 10.78 7.92 3.14
N ILE A 236 9.63 7.30 2.95
CA ILE A 236 8.35 7.83 3.40
C ILE A 236 8.40 7.76 4.93
N LYS A 237 9.04 8.75 5.55
CA LYS A 237 8.90 8.97 6.97
C LYS A 237 7.54 9.61 7.18
N PRO A 238 6.66 9.07 8.05
CA PRO A 238 5.66 9.91 8.67
C PRO A 238 6.45 10.97 9.46
N THR A 239 6.51 12.20 8.96
CA THR A 239 7.12 13.29 9.71
C THR A 239 6.12 13.71 10.78
N VAL A 240 6.05 12.91 11.86
CA VAL A 240 5.58 13.46 13.12
C VAL A 240 6.75 14.27 13.66
N GLU A 241 6.90 15.52 13.22
CA GLU A 241 7.68 16.48 13.99
C GLU A 241 6.92 16.73 15.29
N LEU A 242 7.19 15.88 16.29
CA LEU A 242 6.88 16.17 17.68
C LEU A 242 7.73 17.39 18.04
N ALA A 243 7.17 18.59 17.89
CA ALA A 243 7.67 19.74 18.63
C ALA A 243 7.78 19.29 20.09
N SER A 244 8.98 19.41 20.66
CA SER A 244 9.35 18.97 22.00
C SER A 244 8.19 19.14 22.97
N VAL A 245 7.60 18.01 23.39
CA VAL A 245 6.57 18.01 24.42
C VAL A 245 7.25 18.44 25.71
N THR A 246 6.98 19.66 26.15
CA THR A 246 7.30 20.04 27.54
C THR A 246 6.51 19.08 28.43
N PRO A 247 7.17 18.30 29.29
CA PRO A 247 6.46 17.43 30.21
C PRO A 247 5.53 18.30 31.06
N ARG A 248 4.23 17.98 31.07
CA ARG A 248 3.34 18.54 32.09
C ARG A 248 3.83 18.03 33.45
N PRO A 249 4.00 18.90 34.45
CA PRO A 249 4.38 18.45 35.78
C PRO A 249 3.33 17.45 36.30
N GLU A 250 3.83 16.34 36.84
CA GLU A 250 3.04 15.31 37.47
C GLU A 250 2.14 15.94 38.54
N MET A 251 0.82 15.72 38.44
CA MET A 251 -0.05 15.94 39.59
C MET A 251 0.30 14.87 40.62
N VAL A 252 1.08 15.27 41.61
CA VAL A 252 1.20 14.54 42.87
C VAL A 252 -0.19 14.53 43.51
N VAL A 253 -0.85 13.38 43.45
CA VAL A 253 -2.02 13.10 44.28
C VAL A 253 -1.48 12.75 45.66
N THR A 254 -1.44 13.74 46.56
CA THR A 254 -1.28 13.45 47.99
C THR A 254 -2.62 12.93 48.51
N SER A 255 -2.55 11.73 49.11
CA SER A 255 -3.61 11.09 49.90
C SER A 255 -4.12 11.97 51.05
#